data_AF-Q0FVF5-F1
#
_entry.id   AF-Q0FVF5-F1
#
_cell.length_a   1.000
_cell.length_b   1.000
_cell.length_c   1.000
_cell.angle_alpha   90.00
_cell.angle_beta   90.00
_cell.angle_gamma   90.00
#
_symmetry.space_group_name_H-M   'P 1'
#
loop_
_entity.id
_entity.type
_entity.pdbx_description
1 polymer ?
#
loop_
_entity_poly.entity_id
_entity_poly.type
_entity_poly.pdbx_seq_one_letter_code
_entity_poly.pdbx_strand_id
1 'polypeptide(L)' 'MNAMQISEYAQSLYRAHGDRAEAEAAQKARTCEESGNTAQAEDWRAIQAAIRSRRGALQG' A
#
# COMPACT_ATOMS: atom_id res chain seq x y z
N MET A 1 2.46 11.33 -1.00
CA MET A 1 1.30 11.39 -0.08
C MET A 1 1.75 11.64 1.36
N ASN A 2 0.89 12.13 2.26
CA ASN A 2 1.18 12.18 3.70
C ASN A 2 0.82 10.84 4.40
N ALA A 3 1.44 10.57 5.55
CA ALA A 3 1.25 9.32 6.30
C ALA A 3 -0.22 9.01 6.66
N MET A 4 -1.03 10.04 6.95
CA MET A 4 -2.46 9.90 7.21
C MET A 4 -3.20 9.43 5.95
N GLN A 5 -2.97 10.09 4.81
CA GLN A 5 -3.57 9.73 3.53
C GLN A 5 -3.19 8.30 3.10
N ILE A 6 -1.93 7.92 3.31
CA ILE A 6 -1.45 6.56 3.06
C ILE A 6 -2.20 5.55 3.93
N SER A 7 -2.38 5.84 5.22
CA SER A 7 -3.08 4.95 6.15
C SER A 7 -4.56 4.81 5.83
N GLU A 8 -5.22 5.90 5.44
CA GLU A 8 -6.62 5.90 5.00
C GLU A 8 -6.80 5.16 3.67
N TYR A 9 -5.90 5.39 2.72
CA TYR A 9 -5.92 4.69 1.43
C TYR A 9 -5.63 3.19 1.58
N ALA A 10 -4.67 2.83 2.43
CA ALA A 10 -4.45 1.45 2.84
C ALA A 10 -5.71 0.83 3.48
N GLN A 11 -6.47 1.61 4.27
CA GLN A 11 -7.73 1.14 4.87
C GLN A 11 -8.75 0.77 3.81
N SER A 12 -8.98 1.70 2.89
CA SER A 12 -10.03 1.56 1.88
C SER A 12 -9.66 0.44 0.92
N LEU A 13 -8.40 0.36 0.51
CA LEU A 13 -7.89 -0.71 -0.34
C LEU A 13 -8.01 -2.08 0.34
N TYR A 14 -7.60 -2.20 1.61
CA TYR A 14 -7.75 -3.45 2.37
C TYR A 14 -9.21 -3.84 2.59
N ARG A 15 -10.10 -2.89 2.88
CA ARG A 15 -11.53 -3.19 3.01
C ARG A 15 -12.18 -3.62 1.70
N ALA A 16 -11.70 -3.11 0.57
CA ALA A 16 -12.22 -3.45 -0.75
C ALA A 16 -11.65 -4.77 -1.31
N HIS A 17 -10.34 -4.99 -1.18
CA HIS A 17 -9.64 -6.12 -1.80
C HIS A 17 -9.19 -7.21 -0.82
N GLY A 18 -9.26 -6.95 0.49
CA GLY A 18 -8.80 -7.85 1.54
C GLY A 18 -7.30 -8.13 1.43
N ASP A 19 -6.94 -9.41 1.48
CA ASP A 19 -5.55 -9.87 1.39
C ASP A 19 -4.88 -9.52 0.05
N ARG A 20 -5.67 -9.34 -1.03
CA ARG A 20 -5.15 -8.93 -2.34
C ARG A 20 -4.66 -7.48 -2.37
N ALA A 21 -5.04 -6.65 -1.40
CA ALA A 21 -4.64 -5.25 -1.36
C ALA A 21 -3.12 -5.07 -1.23
N GLU A 22 -2.45 -5.96 -0.50
CA GLU A 22 -0.98 -5.95 -0.37
C GLU A 22 -0.32 -6.25 -1.71
N ALA A 23 -0.80 -7.26 -2.43
CA ALA A 23 -0.28 -7.65 -3.74
C ALA A 23 -0.50 -6.56 -4.80
N GLU A 24 -1.67 -5.91 -4.81
CA GLU A 24 -1.99 -4.79 -5.70
C GLU A 24 -1.06 -3.59 -5.46
N ALA A 25 -0.85 -3.22 -4.20
CA ALA A 25 0.07 -2.14 -3.85
C ALA A 25 1.52 -2.47 -4.23
N ALA A 26 1.96 -3.70 -3.99
CA ALA A 26 3.28 -4.18 -4.38
C ALA A 26 3.49 -4.17 -5.90
N GLN A 27 2.49 -4.61 -6.66
CA GLN A 27 2.54 -4.64 -8.12
C GLN A 27 2.59 -3.21 -8.68
N LYS A 28 1.74 -2.31 -8.19
CA LYS A 28 1.75 -0.90 -8.62
C LYS A 28 3.03 -0.19 -8.28
N ALA A 29 3.64 -0.47 -7.12
CA ALA A 29 4.95 0.08 -6.78
C ALA A 29 5.98 -0.27 -7.86
N ARG A 30 6.08 -1.56 -8.23
CA ARG A 30 7.00 -2.04 -9.27
C ARG A 30 6.74 -1.40 -10.62
N THR A 31 5.48 -1.36 -11.05
CA THR A 31 5.11 -0.72 -12.32
C THR A 31 5.45 0.77 -12.34
N CYS A 32 5.31 1.46 -11.21
CA CYS A 32 5.72 2.86 -11.10
C CYS A 32 7.25 3.00 -11.18
N GLU A 33 8.02 2.13 -10.52
CA GLU A 33 9.48 2.10 -10.63
C GLU A 33 9.92 1.87 -12.09
N GLU A 34 9.31 0.90 -12.78
CA GLU A 34 9.61 0.60 -14.20
C GLU A 34 9.22 1.74 -15.14
N SER A 35 8.16 2.47 -14.83
CA SER A 35 7.74 3.65 -15.59
C SER A 35 8.56 4.91 -15.27
N GLY A 36 9.53 4.85 -14.35
CA GLY A 36 10.34 5.99 -13.90
C GLY A 36 9.64 6.91 -12.89
N ASN A 37 8.44 6.53 -12.42
CA ASN A 37 7.64 7.28 -11.45
C ASN A 37 8.00 6.89 -10.00
N THR A 38 9.23 7.19 -9.59
CA THR A 38 9.77 6.86 -8.26
C THR A 38 8.93 7.44 -7.11
N ALA A 39 8.44 8.68 -7.23
CA ALA A 39 7.58 9.29 -6.22
C ALA A 39 6.28 8.48 -5.98
N GLN A 40 5.68 7.99 -7.07
CA GLN A 40 4.46 7.18 -6.97
C GLN A 40 4.78 5.78 -6.44
N ALA A 41 5.94 5.22 -6.79
CA ALA A 41 6.40 3.96 -6.24
C ALA A 41 6.61 4.02 -4.72
N GLU A 42 7.18 5.11 -4.21
CA GLU A 42 7.33 5.34 -2.76
C GLU A 42 5.98 5.41 -2.05
N ASP A 43 5.00 6.11 -2.63
CA ASP A 43 3.64 6.15 -2.11
C ASP A 43 3.01 4.74 -2.05
N TRP A 44 3.15 3.93 -3.11
CA TRP A 44 2.66 2.55 -3.13
C TRP A 44 3.36 1.65 -2.11
N ARG A 45 4.68 1.81 -1.90
CA ARG A 45 5.40 1.06 -0.85
C ARG A 45 4.94 1.45 0.54
N ALA A 46 4.67 2.73 0.78
CA ALA A 46 4.13 3.20 2.06
C ALA A 46 2.71 2.64 2.31
N ILE A 47 1.86 2.60 1.29
CA ILE A 47 0.54 1.97 1.34
C ILE A 47 0.67 0.47 1.67
N GLN A 48 1.54 -0.26 0.97
CA GLN A 48 1.80 -1.67 1.23
C GLN A 48 2.24 -1.91 2.68
N ALA A 49 3.16 -1.07 3.20
CA ALA A 49 3.61 -1.16 4.58
C ALA A 49 2.48 -0.90 5.59
N ALA A 50 1.60 0.07 5.33
CA ALA A 50 0.44 0.36 6.17
C ALA A 50 -0.58 -0.79 6.17
N ILE A 51 -0.83 -1.42 5.01
CA ILE A 51 -1.68 -2.61 4.89
C ILE A 51 -1.10 -3.77 5.70
N ARG A 52 0.21 -4.04 5.54
CA ARG A 52 0.92 -5.09 6.26
C ARG A 52 0.92 -4.86 7.77
N SER A 53 1.14 -3.63 8.21
CA SER A 53 1.10 -3.23 9.62
C SER A 53 -0.25 -3.54 10.24
N ARG A 54 -1.35 -3.33 9.50
CA ARG A 54 -2.69 -3.71 9.96
C ARG A 54 -2.95 -5.20 10.00
N ARG A 55 -2.47 -5.95 9.01
CA ARG A 55 -2.55 -7.41 9.04
C ARG A 55 -1.74 -7.98 10.21
N GLY A 56 -0.60 -7.36 10.55
CA GLY A 56 0.23 -7.66 11.70
C GLY A 56 -0.41 -7.30 13.05
N ALA A 57 -1.05 -6.12 13.16
CA ALA A 57 -1.72 -5.67 14.38
C ALA A 57 -2.97 -6.51 14.74
N LEU A 58 -3.54 -7.23 13.78
CA LEU A 58 -4.62 -8.20 14.00
C LEU A 58 -4.11 -9.58 14.44
N GLN A 59 -2.79 -9.79 14.49
CA GLN A 59 -2.14 -11.00 15.02
C GLN A 59 -1.48 -10.66 16.36
N GLY A 60 -2.28 -10.29 17.35
CA GLY A 60 -1.85 -10.00 18.71
C GLY A 60 -2.93 -10.39 19.70
#